data_AF-A0A9P7A8M6-F1
#
_entry.id   AF-A0A9P7A8M6-F1
#
_cell.length_a   1.000
_cell.length_b   1.000
_cell.length_c   1.000
_cell.angle_alpha   90.00
_cell.angle_beta   90.00
_cell.angle_gamma   90.00
#
_symmetry.space_group_name_H-M   'P 1'
#
loop_
_entity.id
_entity.type
_entity.pdbx_description
1 polymer ?
#
loop_
_entity_poly.entity_id
_entity_poly.type
_entity_poly.pdbx_seq_one_letter_code
_entity_poly.pdbx_strand_id
1 'polypeptide(L)'
;MGDYTNRSDKWKTLAKQFSQMKMQIALLSATMPPHCLDIFIKPFGIKAKDLAELRSSTNRPEIGIHFVPVQPIIARRSLTSLVKALNQRLLDEERMLVFFSSQADVQKFAQENRCAVYHSQLWEAGNTKSYNLDLWDRGESKVMACTTAFAQGIDRSNVRYVVIFRPAYGLLVNNQMIGRAGRDGKESHVFFVTDASKITSFRGTKAVKANCIEELDDVVHGDECRRYSTTLCMDGVDLAVRCTDKPRGVPCDVCAPDSPMQRFAMEAIDAPLVTPPEGSDSNGTPSVQTAPPAFTPPASASHRMNAAVRQPAPAPASSPAPMHPTQTVFQDSDGMYDDSISQITPSQAMILDAMERIHRPRASGSESEDPFKFASQPSVPTSSRVQLPPPSSLPNDSRTFASRANRANDAAMSRLARTAKLNKYMVVLKGHCPFHFGRSARLVLEADDIDCPDAKAVSMEEYLVFKRMFDFAPYTYCFQCCLPQSKNFNGEQPACHVGLAYKKGTACPFAGFIFKAVYSMWKEEKFRKLLVRDMGEGAKLSTLDELIAWAVQEHAERGRYNNCVEAFLWFCGNIERAKPQFFA
;
A
#
# COMPACT_ATOMS: atom_id res chain seq x y z
N MET A 1 -4.50 20.37 13.20
CA MET A 1 -4.98 19.13 13.86
C MET A 1 -5.85 18.39 12.87
N GLY A 2 -5.78 17.06 12.78
CA GLY A 2 -6.48 16.29 11.74
C GLY A 2 -7.04 14.96 12.22
N ASP A 3 -8.36 14.90 12.33
CA ASP A 3 -9.24 13.73 12.25
C ASP A 3 -8.71 12.34 12.68
N TYR A 4 -8.46 12.19 13.99
CA TYR A 4 -8.34 10.87 14.62
C TYR A 4 -9.69 10.33 15.14
N THR A 5 -10.69 11.20 15.26
CA THR A 5 -12.05 10.88 15.73
C THR A 5 -12.78 9.92 14.78
N ASN A 6 -12.80 10.18 13.46
CA ASN A 6 -13.48 9.30 12.50
C ASN A 6 -13.02 7.84 12.56
N ARG A 7 -11.75 7.57 12.90
CA ARG A 7 -11.22 6.19 12.93
C ARG A 7 -11.75 5.38 14.11
N SER A 8 -11.94 6.02 15.26
CA SER A 8 -12.58 5.41 16.44
C SER A 8 -13.96 4.86 16.08
N ASP A 9 -14.76 5.68 15.39
CA ASP A 9 -16.19 5.40 15.25
C ASP A 9 -16.49 4.55 14.00
N LYS A 10 -15.64 4.61 12.97
CA LYS A 10 -15.60 3.59 11.89
C LYS A 10 -15.26 2.19 12.43
N TRP A 11 -14.31 2.06 13.37
CA TRP A 11 -14.01 0.76 14.01
C TRP A 11 -15.20 0.21 14.81
N LYS A 12 -15.78 1.03 15.70
CA LYS A 12 -16.97 0.62 16.49
C LYS A 12 -18.15 0.23 15.59
N THR A 13 -18.37 0.95 14.50
CA THR A 13 -19.43 0.65 13.53
C THR A 13 -19.21 -0.70 12.86
N LEU A 14 -18.00 -0.98 12.36
CA LEU A 14 -17.66 -2.26 11.76
C LEU A 14 -17.79 -3.42 12.75
N ALA A 15 -17.27 -3.28 13.97
CA ALA A 15 -17.38 -4.32 15.01
C ALA A 15 -18.84 -4.62 15.40
N LYS A 16 -19.70 -3.59 15.45
CA LYS A 16 -21.14 -3.73 15.65
C LYS A 16 -21.86 -4.38 14.46
N GLN A 17 -21.40 -4.16 13.22
CA GLN A 17 -21.94 -4.83 12.03
C GLN A 17 -21.54 -6.32 12.00
N PHE A 18 -20.27 -6.64 12.29
CA PHE A 18 -19.82 -8.03 12.35
C PHE A 18 -20.52 -8.84 13.45
N SER A 19 -20.75 -8.24 14.63
CA SER A 19 -21.46 -8.93 15.73
C SER A 19 -22.96 -9.14 15.51
N GLN A 20 -23.55 -8.54 14.46
CA GLN A 20 -24.90 -8.85 14.00
C GLN A 20 -24.94 -10.07 13.05
N MET A 21 -23.80 -10.50 12.51
CA MET A 21 -23.70 -11.67 11.64
C MET A 21 -23.72 -12.95 12.47
N LYS A 22 -24.64 -13.88 12.18
CA LYS A 22 -24.75 -15.18 12.87
C LYS A 22 -23.69 -16.18 12.39
N MET A 23 -22.41 -15.86 12.59
CA MET A 23 -21.26 -16.68 12.21
C MET A 23 -20.15 -16.65 13.28
N GLN A 24 -19.23 -17.60 13.22
CA GLN A 24 -18.03 -17.59 14.06
C GLN A 24 -17.09 -16.46 13.60
N ILE A 25 -16.67 -15.60 14.53
CA ILE A 25 -15.73 -14.50 14.26
C ILE A 25 -14.35 -14.90 14.79
N ALA A 26 -13.35 -15.00 13.90
CA ALA A 26 -11.95 -15.15 14.27
C ALA A 26 -11.26 -13.78 14.30
N LEU A 27 -10.84 -13.32 15.48
CA LEU A 27 -10.08 -12.08 15.64
C LEU A 27 -8.59 -12.39 15.78
N LEU A 28 -7.76 -11.82 14.92
CA LEU A 28 -6.32 -12.11 14.87
C LEU A 28 -5.48 -10.86 15.17
N SER A 29 -4.51 -10.99 16.07
CA SER A 29 -3.45 -9.99 16.29
C SER A 29 -2.13 -10.68 16.61
N ALA A 30 -1.04 -10.18 16.04
CA ALA A 30 0.33 -10.61 16.37
C ALA A 30 0.90 -9.87 17.60
N THR A 31 0.26 -8.79 18.03
CA THR A 31 0.71 -7.97 19.18
C THR A 31 -0.52 -7.43 19.91
N MET A 32 -0.92 -8.10 20.99
CA MET A 32 -2.07 -7.71 21.83
C MET A 32 -1.75 -8.01 23.31
N PRO A 33 -1.24 -7.02 24.06
CA PRO A 33 -1.07 -7.13 25.52
C PRO A 33 -2.39 -7.59 26.17
N PRO A 34 -2.37 -8.44 27.22
CA PRO A 34 -3.60 -8.91 27.86
C PRO A 34 -4.52 -7.76 28.31
N HIS A 35 -3.92 -6.68 28.83
CA HIS A 35 -4.65 -5.48 29.27
C HIS A 35 -5.36 -4.72 28.13
N CYS A 36 -5.04 -4.99 26.86
CA CYS A 36 -5.72 -4.41 25.69
C CYS A 36 -6.91 -5.24 25.20
N LEU A 37 -7.08 -6.49 25.66
CA LEU A 37 -8.08 -7.42 25.12
C LEU A 37 -9.51 -6.90 25.26
N ASP A 38 -9.89 -6.43 26.46
CA ASP A 38 -11.21 -5.86 26.73
C ASP A 38 -11.53 -4.65 25.84
N ILE A 39 -10.53 -3.79 25.59
CA ILE A 39 -10.66 -2.60 24.73
C ILE A 39 -10.95 -3.01 23.28
N PHE A 40 -10.39 -4.15 22.86
CA PHE A 40 -10.51 -4.68 21.50
C PHE A 40 -11.80 -5.50 21.26
N ILE A 41 -12.25 -6.31 22.22
CA ILE A 41 -13.46 -7.15 22.08
C ILE A 41 -14.77 -6.42 22.38
N LYS A 42 -14.75 -5.42 23.28
CA LYS A 42 -15.95 -4.69 23.73
C LYS A 42 -16.78 -4.07 22.59
N PRO A 43 -16.20 -3.52 21.50
CA PRO A 43 -16.97 -3.03 20.34
C PRO A 43 -17.76 -4.12 19.58
N PHE A 44 -17.37 -5.39 19.68
CA PHE A 44 -18.12 -6.52 19.12
C PHE A 44 -19.20 -7.04 20.07
N GLY A 45 -19.30 -6.55 21.31
CA GLY A 45 -20.23 -7.08 22.31
C GLY A 45 -19.94 -8.54 22.75
N ILE A 46 -18.78 -9.09 22.37
CA ILE A 46 -18.31 -10.41 22.82
C ILE A 46 -18.12 -10.36 24.34
N LYS A 47 -18.68 -11.35 25.04
CA LYS A 47 -18.54 -11.51 26.49
C LYS A 47 -17.43 -12.52 26.77
N ALA A 48 -16.75 -12.39 27.91
CA ALA A 48 -15.64 -13.30 28.28
C ALA A 48 -16.03 -14.80 28.21
N LYS A 49 -17.25 -15.16 28.64
CA LYS A 49 -17.77 -16.54 28.55
C LYS A 49 -18.01 -17.08 27.13
N ASP A 50 -18.04 -16.17 26.14
CA ASP A 50 -18.31 -16.45 24.72
C ASP A 50 -17.03 -16.26 23.87
N LEU A 51 -15.88 -16.04 24.51
CA LEU A 51 -14.56 -15.83 23.91
C LEU A 51 -13.66 -17.05 24.13
N ALA A 52 -13.07 -17.57 23.06
CA ALA A 52 -11.94 -18.49 23.12
C ALA A 52 -10.65 -17.73 22.79
N GLU A 53 -9.85 -17.39 23.80
CA GLU A 53 -8.52 -16.80 23.58
C GLU A 53 -7.49 -17.90 23.29
N LEU A 54 -6.73 -17.72 22.20
CA LEU A 54 -5.59 -18.56 21.85
C LEU A 54 -4.32 -17.70 21.86
N ARG A 55 -3.62 -17.70 22.99
CA ARG A 55 -2.37 -16.96 23.18
C ARG A 55 -1.16 -17.88 23.07
N SER A 56 -0.19 -17.47 22.27
CA SER A 56 1.15 -18.05 22.21
C SER A 56 2.15 -17.01 22.69
N SER A 57 3.27 -17.42 23.28
CA SER A 57 4.29 -16.46 23.72
C SER A 57 4.93 -15.73 22.53
N THR A 58 5.18 -14.43 22.69
CA THR A 58 5.94 -13.60 21.75
C THR A 58 7.45 -13.68 21.96
N ASN A 59 7.93 -14.51 22.91
CA ASN A 59 9.35 -14.68 23.20
C ASN A 59 10.18 -15.06 21.96
N ARG A 60 11.31 -14.36 21.80
CA ARG A 60 12.33 -14.60 20.78
C ARG A 60 13.68 -14.87 21.47
N PRO A 61 14.02 -16.14 21.77
CA PRO A 61 15.27 -16.48 22.47
C PRO A 61 16.51 -16.17 21.63
N GLU A 62 16.40 -16.09 20.32
CA GLU A 62 17.47 -15.73 19.38
C GLU A 62 17.79 -14.23 19.34
N ILE A 63 17.02 -13.39 20.05
CA ILE A 63 17.19 -11.93 20.06
C ILE A 63 17.74 -11.44 21.40
N GLY A 64 18.97 -10.92 21.41
CA GLY A 64 19.53 -10.12 22.50
C GLY A 64 18.95 -8.70 22.49
N ILE A 65 18.67 -8.13 23.66
CA ILE A 65 18.16 -6.76 23.80
C ILE A 65 19.12 -5.97 24.67
N HIS A 66 19.50 -4.78 24.22
CA HIS A 66 20.61 -3.99 24.74
C HIS A 66 20.22 -2.52 24.87
N PHE A 67 20.60 -1.88 25.97
CA PHE A 67 20.60 -0.42 26.11
C PHE A 67 21.99 0.13 25.78
N VAL A 68 22.01 1.27 25.09
CA VAL A 68 23.21 1.98 24.67
C VAL A 68 23.06 3.45 25.08
N PRO A 69 23.57 3.85 26.26
CA PRO A 69 23.47 5.21 26.75
C PRO A 69 24.32 6.17 25.90
N VAL A 70 23.73 7.22 25.36
CA VAL A 70 24.44 8.24 24.57
C VAL A 70 24.18 9.65 25.07
N GLN A 71 25.22 10.47 25.21
CA GLN A 71 25.07 11.86 25.64
C GLN A 71 24.28 12.68 24.59
N PRO A 72 23.25 13.48 24.96
CA PRO A 72 22.34 14.11 23.99
C PRO A 72 22.99 14.93 22.88
N ILE A 73 24.14 15.56 23.18
CA ILE A 73 24.93 16.43 22.28
C ILE A 73 25.58 15.60 21.16
N ILE A 74 26.26 14.50 21.50
CA ILE A 74 27.01 13.66 20.55
C ILE A 74 26.21 12.45 20.04
N ALA A 75 24.98 12.23 20.51
CA ALA A 75 24.16 11.05 20.21
C ALA A 75 24.07 10.66 18.71
N ARG A 76 24.07 11.61 17.76
CA ARG A 76 24.11 11.29 16.32
C ARG A 76 25.48 10.79 15.83
N ARG A 77 26.59 11.29 16.41
CA ARG A 77 27.94 10.75 16.18
C ARG A 77 28.03 9.34 16.76
N SER A 78 27.64 9.14 18.02
CA SER A 78 27.67 7.82 18.66
C SER A 78 26.81 6.78 17.93
N LEU A 79 25.59 7.14 17.51
CA LEU A 79 24.75 6.30 16.63
C LEU A 79 25.46 5.95 15.32
N THR A 80 26.10 6.93 14.67
CA THR A 80 26.86 6.75 13.42
C THR A 80 28.06 5.83 13.62
N SER A 81 28.79 5.96 14.74
CA SER A 81 29.92 5.09 15.08
C SER A 81 29.46 3.65 15.32
N LEU A 82 28.42 3.44 16.14
CA LEU A 82 27.82 2.13 16.39
C LEU A 82 27.30 1.48 15.10
N VAL A 83 26.55 2.20 14.27
CA VAL A 83 26.00 1.66 13.02
C VAL A 83 27.12 1.31 12.03
N LYS A 84 28.21 2.07 11.95
CA LYS A 84 29.37 1.71 11.12
C LYS A 84 30.07 0.45 11.63
N ALA A 85 30.29 0.35 12.94
CA ALA A 85 30.92 -0.81 13.57
C ALA A 85 30.05 -2.08 13.42
N LEU A 86 28.73 -1.99 13.62
CA LEU A 86 27.80 -3.10 13.38
C LEU A 86 27.75 -3.50 11.89
N ASN A 87 27.77 -2.52 10.97
CA ASN A 87 27.76 -2.80 9.53
C ASN A 87 29.03 -3.55 9.06
N GLN A 88 30.19 -3.28 9.66
CA GLN A 88 31.43 -4.04 9.43
C GLN A 88 31.35 -5.51 9.87
N ARG A 89 30.38 -5.86 10.72
CA ARG A 89 30.14 -7.23 11.21
C ARG A 89 29.04 -7.98 10.44
N LEU A 90 28.37 -7.37 9.47
CA LEU A 90 27.33 -8.03 8.67
C LEU A 90 27.94 -8.84 7.53
N LEU A 91 27.53 -10.11 7.38
CA LEU A 91 27.79 -10.88 6.16
C LEU A 91 27.03 -10.29 4.96
N ASP A 92 27.30 -10.75 3.74
CA ASP A 92 26.73 -10.14 2.52
C ASP A 92 25.24 -10.44 2.33
N GLU A 93 24.74 -11.53 2.91
CA GLU A 93 23.31 -11.83 3.02
C GLU A 93 22.63 -11.14 4.20
N GLU A 94 23.35 -10.49 5.12
CA GLU A 94 22.79 -10.01 6.39
C GLU A 94 22.45 -8.53 6.40
N ARG A 95 21.42 -8.17 7.17
CA ARG A 95 20.79 -6.83 7.12
C ARG A 95 20.67 -6.17 8.50
N MET A 96 20.69 -4.84 8.49
CA MET A 96 20.41 -3.99 9.65
C MET A 96 19.30 -2.97 9.36
N LEU A 97 18.46 -2.75 10.37
CA LEU A 97 17.45 -1.68 10.40
C LEU A 97 17.84 -0.63 11.44
N VAL A 98 17.69 0.65 11.10
CA VAL A 98 17.90 1.77 12.04
C VAL A 98 16.62 2.60 12.09
N PHE A 99 15.86 2.46 13.17
CA PHE A 99 14.57 3.10 13.39
C PHE A 99 14.71 4.48 14.04
N PHE A 100 13.97 5.45 13.50
CA PHE A 100 13.87 6.81 14.00
C PHE A 100 12.41 7.23 14.19
N SER A 101 12.16 8.15 15.12
CA SER A 101 10.83 8.69 15.38
C SER A 101 10.37 9.76 14.36
N SER A 102 11.27 10.29 13.53
CA SER A 102 11.00 11.38 12.58
C SER A 102 11.58 11.12 11.19
N GLN A 103 10.88 11.58 10.15
CA GLN A 103 11.30 11.41 8.76
C GLN A 103 12.51 12.29 8.41
N ALA A 104 12.68 13.43 9.07
CA ALA A 104 13.84 14.30 8.91
C ALA A 104 15.12 13.66 9.47
N ASP A 105 15.02 12.93 10.59
CA ASP A 105 16.16 12.16 11.13
C ASP A 105 16.51 10.97 10.22
N VAL A 106 15.51 10.27 9.69
CA VAL A 106 15.71 9.20 8.68
C VAL A 106 16.48 9.73 7.47
N GLN A 107 16.03 10.84 6.88
CA GLN A 107 16.66 11.43 5.69
C GLN A 107 18.07 11.94 5.98
N LYS A 108 18.25 12.68 7.09
CA LYS A 108 19.56 13.19 7.49
C LYS A 108 20.56 12.06 7.74
N PHE A 109 20.18 11.04 8.50
CA PHE A 109 21.06 9.91 8.78
C PHE A 109 21.41 9.12 7.52
N ALA A 110 20.43 8.90 6.63
CA ALA A 110 20.65 8.21 5.35
C ALA A 110 21.62 8.98 4.43
N GLN A 111 21.54 10.31 4.41
CA GLN A 111 22.48 11.17 3.69
C GLN A 111 23.89 11.12 4.31
N GLU A 112 24.01 11.22 5.64
CA GLU A 112 25.28 11.19 6.37
C GLU A 112 25.99 9.81 6.29
N ASN A 113 25.23 8.72 6.12
CA ASN A 113 25.75 7.34 6.11
C ASN A 113 25.64 6.62 4.76
N ARG A 114 25.08 7.26 3.73
CA ARG A 114 24.87 6.69 2.38
C ARG A 114 24.13 5.33 2.40
N CYS A 115 23.10 5.21 3.24
CA CYS A 115 22.34 3.97 3.42
C CYS A 115 20.93 4.04 2.82
N ALA A 116 20.30 2.87 2.61
CA ALA A 116 18.93 2.80 2.10
C ALA A 116 17.93 3.49 3.06
N VAL A 117 16.82 3.99 2.52
CA VAL A 117 15.88 4.84 3.24
C VAL A 117 14.42 4.36 3.09
N TYR A 118 13.67 4.27 4.20
CA TYR A 118 12.25 3.88 4.18
C TYR A 118 11.38 4.65 5.19
N HIS A 119 10.61 5.61 4.71
CA HIS A 119 9.60 6.32 5.51
C HIS A 119 8.27 6.44 4.74
N SER A 120 7.21 6.88 5.43
CA SER A 120 5.87 6.95 4.85
C SER A 120 5.85 7.76 3.57
N GLN A 121 6.37 9.00 3.57
CA GLN A 121 6.31 9.96 2.45
C GLN A 121 7.06 9.58 1.17
N LEU A 122 7.90 8.53 1.14
CA LEU A 122 8.55 8.06 -0.11
C LEU A 122 7.56 7.52 -1.17
N TRP A 123 6.25 7.47 -0.88
CA TRP A 123 5.21 7.23 -1.89
C TRP A 123 4.93 8.45 -2.78
N GLU A 124 5.22 9.67 -2.31
CA GLU A 124 5.00 10.92 -3.04
C GLU A 124 6.04 11.15 -4.16
N ALA A 125 7.20 10.46 -4.09
CA ALA A 125 8.35 10.70 -4.97
C ALA A 125 8.49 9.72 -6.16
N GLY A 126 7.73 8.61 -6.19
CA GLY A 126 7.77 7.61 -7.27
C GLY A 126 9.00 6.68 -7.24
N ASN A 127 8.77 5.36 -7.37
CA ASN A 127 9.75 4.25 -7.35
C ASN A 127 10.79 4.18 -6.20
N THR A 128 10.95 5.22 -5.38
CA THR A 128 12.03 5.34 -4.41
C THR A 128 11.93 4.30 -3.29
N LYS A 129 10.73 3.89 -2.90
CA LYS A 129 10.55 2.76 -1.96
C LYS A 129 11.04 1.44 -2.54
N SER A 130 10.62 1.09 -3.74
CA SER A 130 11.04 -0.13 -4.42
C SER A 130 12.55 -0.14 -4.61
N TYR A 131 13.12 0.94 -5.16
CA TYR A 131 14.55 1.10 -5.34
C TYR A 131 15.36 0.94 -4.05
N ASN A 132 14.93 1.55 -2.93
CA ASN A 132 15.61 1.38 -1.64
C ASN A 132 15.44 -0.03 -1.04
N LEU A 133 14.34 -0.73 -1.34
CA LEU A 133 14.17 -2.14 -0.99
C LEU A 133 15.03 -3.05 -1.86
N ASP A 134 15.15 -2.77 -3.16
CA ASP A 134 15.99 -3.52 -4.10
C ASP A 134 17.48 -3.39 -3.77
N LEU A 135 17.96 -2.16 -3.52
CA LEU A 135 19.33 -1.91 -3.03
C LEU A 135 19.62 -2.68 -1.73
N TRP A 136 18.65 -2.72 -0.82
CA TRP A 136 18.80 -3.37 0.48
C TRP A 136 18.76 -4.90 0.35
N ASP A 137 17.81 -5.45 -0.41
CA ASP A 137 17.69 -6.88 -0.66
C ASP A 137 18.94 -7.44 -1.34
N ARG A 138 19.47 -6.75 -2.37
CA ARG A 138 20.68 -7.13 -3.10
C ARG A 138 21.97 -6.97 -2.30
N GLY A 139 21.94 -6.25 -1.18
CA GLY A 139 23.12 -5.97 -0.35
C GLY A 139 23.96 -4.77 -0.81
N GLU A 140 23.56 -4.10 -1.91
CA GLU A 140 24.14 -2.82 -2.36
C GLU A 140 24.08 -1.75 -1.25
N SER A 141 23.13 -1.88 -0.31
CA SER A 141 23.22 -1.26 1.01
C SER A 141 22.72 -2.20 2.10
N LYS A 142 23.58 -2.69 3.01
CA LYS A 142 23.16 -3.63 4.09
C LYS A 142 22.30 -2.97 5.19
N VAL A 143 22.27 -1.64 5.24
CA VAL A 143 21.64 -0.84 6.30
C VAL A 143 20.44 -0.06 5.73
N MET A 144 19.32 -0.06 6.45
CA MET A 144 18.16 0.77 6.11
C MET A 144 17.75 1.69 7.27
N ALA A 145 17.79 3.00 7.04
CA ALA A 145 17.24 4.02 7.93
C ALA A 145 15.73 4.16 7.69
N CYS A 146 14.93 4.02 8.75
CA CYS A 146 13.47 3.94 8.59
C CYS A 146 12.66 4.53 9.75
N THR A 147 11.37 4.80 9.49
CA THR A 147 10.39 5.02 10.56
C THR A 147 9.59 3.74 10.83
N THR A 148 8.70 3.78 11.83
CA THR A 148 7.72 2.72 12.13
C THR A 148 6.85 2.30 10.93
N ALA A 149 6.84 3.06 9.83
CA ALA A 149 6.25 2.64 8.56
C ALA A 149 6.90 1.36 7.97
N PHE A 150 8.17 1.06 8.28
CA PHE A 150 8.81 -0.21 7.88
C PHE A 150 8.32 -1.41 8.72
N ALA A 151 7.86 -1.17 9.95
CA ALA A 151 7.34 -2.22 10.83
C ALA A 151 5.98 -2.80 10.37
N GLN A 152 5.47 -2.37 9.20
CA GLN A 152 4.21 -2.83 8.59
C GLN A 152 4.48 -3.48 7.22
N GLY A 153 4.40 -4.81 7.17
CA GLY A 153 4.32 -5.59 5.93
C GLY A 153 5.62 -6.17 5.35
N ILE A 154 6.81 -5.68 5.72
CA ILE A 154 8.08 -6.16 5.11
C ILE A 154 8.65 -7.33 5.91
N ASP A 155 8.71 -8.50 5.29
CA ASP A 155 9.22 -9.74 5.88
C ASP A 155 10.58 -10.12 5.28
N ARG A 156 11.61 -10.23 6.11
CA ARG A 156 12.97 -10.69 5.76
C ARG A 156 13.52 -11.50 6.93
N SER A 157 14.13 -12.63 6.62
CA SER A 157 14.61 -13.60 7.61
C SER A 157 15.96 -13.19 8.26
N ASN A 158 16.79 -12.51 7.48
CA ASN A 158 18.22 -12.25 7.62
C ASN A 158 18.60 -10.93 8.35
N VAL A 159 17.72 -10.38 9.20
CA VAL A 159 18.01 -9.15 9.96
C VAL A 159 18.78 -9.49 11.24
N ARG A 160 20.07 -9.14 11.27
CA ARG A 160 20.97 -9.35 12.43
C ARG A 160 20.87 -8.25 13.47
N TYR A 161 20.80 -6.98 13.04
CA TYR A 161 20.81 -5.85 13.95
C TYR A 161 19.59 -4.95 13.75
N VAL A 162 18.95 -4.56 14.84
CA VAL A 162 17.93 -3.51 14.85
C VAL A 162 18.34 -2.43 15.85
N VAL A 163 18.56 -1.22 15.36
CA VAL A 163 18.94 -0.07 16.19
C VAL A 163 17.72 0.84 16.31
N ILE A 164 17.27 1.15 17.52
CA ILE A 164 16.11 2.01 17.80
C ILE A 164 16.63 3.29 18.45
N PHE A 165 16.73 4.36 17.66
CA PHE A 165 17.29 5.63 18.12
C PHE A 165 16.21 6.55 18.70
N ARG A 166 16.37 6.95 19.96
CA ARG A 166 15.45 7.83 20.71
C ARG A 166 13.98 7.37 20.57
N PRO A 167 13.62 6.21 21.15
CA PRO A 167 12.29 5.64 21.01
C PRO A 167 11.23 6.60 21.56
N ALA A 168 10.19 6.86 20.74
CA ALA A 168 9.15 7.86 21.02
C ALA A 168 7.73 7.31 20.80
N TYR A 169 7.57 6.00 20.95
CA TYR A 169 6.33 5.24 20.86
C TYR A 169 6.31 4.25 22.03
N GLY A 170 5.13 3.75 22.43
CA GLY A 170 5.05 2.81 23.56
C GLY A 170 5.62 1.42 23.27
N LEU A 171 5.81 0.60 24.31
CA LEU A 171 6.46 -0.72 24.20
C LEU A 171 5.89 -1.59 23.08
N LEU A 172 4.55 -1.63 22.93
CA LEU A 172 3.85 -2.34 21.86
C LEU A 172 4.42 -2.09 20.45
N VAL A 173 4.77 -0.84 20.13
CA VAL A 173 5.33 -0.45 18.82
C VAL A 173 6.80 -0.83 18.73
N ASN A 174 7.53 -0.74 19.84
CA ASN A 174 8.94 -1.16 19.90
C ASN A 174 9.08 -2.68 19.79
N ASN A 175 8.16 -3.47 20.33
CA ASN A 175 8.13 -4.92 20.13
C ASN A 175 7.92 -5.30 18.65
N GLN A 176 7.12 -4.54 17.89
CA GLN A 176 6.99 -4.71 16.43
C GLN A 176 8.28 -4.37 15.66
N MET A 177 9.18 -3.58 16.24
CA MET A 177 10.52 -3.28 15.70
C MET A 177 11.54 -4.34 16.12
N ILE A 178 11.55 -4.75 17.40
CA ILE A 178 12.32 -5.91 17.93
C ILE A 178 12.05 -7.16 17.09
N GLY A 179 10.78 -7.50 16.86
CA GLY A 179 10.35 -8.68 16.09
C GLY A 179 10.66 -8.67 14.59
N ARG A 180 11.44 -7.70 14.10
CA ARG A 180 12.04 -7.73 12.75
C ARG A 180 13.35 -8.50 12.72
N ALA A 181 14.08 -8.58 13.83
CA ALA A 181 15.30 -9.36 13.96
C ALA A 181 15.06 -10.88 13.95
N GLY A 182 16.11 -11.64 13.59
CA GLY A 182 16.25 -13.07 13.90
C GLY A 182 15.22 -14.01 13.24
N ARG A 183 14.58 -13.60 12.15
CA ARG A 183 13.44 -14.34 11.55
C ARG A 183 13.83 -15.65 10.85
N ASP A 184 15.12 -15.89 10.64
CA ASP A 184 15.75 -17.17 10.31
C ASP A 184 16.06 -18.05 11.55
N GLY A 185 15.78 -17.57 12.77
CA GLY A 185 16.12 -18.22 14.03
C GLY A 185 17.59 -18.06 14.45
N LYS A 186 18.42 -17.33 13.70
CA LYS A 186 19.82 -17.05 14.07
C LYS A 186 19.92 -15.92 15.09
N GLU A 187 21.00 -15.94 15.86
CA GLU A 187 21.41 -14.87 16.78
C GLU A 187 21.33 -13.48 16.13
N SER A 188 20.61 -12.57 16.79
CA SER A 188 20.40 -11.19 16.38
C SER A 188 20.32 -10.29 17.62
N HIS A 189 20.56 -8.99 17.46
CA HIS A 189 20.57 -8.03 18.57
C HIS A 189 19.74 -6.78 18.28
N VAL A 190 19.09 -6.26 19.32
CA VAL A 190 18.36 -4.99 19.30
C VAL A 190 19.01 -4.01 20.25
N PHE A 191 19.34 -2.81 19.77
CA PHE A 191 19.99 -1.76 20.52
C PHE A 191 19.06 -0.55 20.68
N PHE A 192 18.65 -0.25 21.91
CA PHE A 192 17.98 1.00 22.24
C PHE A 192 19.05 2.08 22.49
N VAL A 193 19.17 3.03 21.55
CA VAL A 193 20.18 4.09 21.59
C VAL A 193 19.51 5.40 21.99
N THR A 194 19.68 5.79 23.25
CA THR A 194 19.09 7.01 23.83
C THR A 194 19.94 7.52 25.00
N ASP A 195 19.73 8.75 25.44
CA ASP A 195 20.27 9.19 26.72
C ASP A 195 19.53 8.53 27.89
N ALA A 196 20.21 8.39 29.03
CA ALA A 196 19.72 7.68 30.22
C ALA A 196 18.68 8.47 31.04
N SER A 197 17.96 9.42 30.44
CA SER A 197 16.85 10.12 31.09
C SER A 197 15.52 9.42 30.80
N LYS A 198 14.59 9.47 31.76
CA LYS A 198 13.26 8.81 31.65
C LYS A 198 12.59 9.16 30.33
N ILE A 199 12.16 8.13 29.60
CA ILE A 199 11.48 8.28 28.31
C ILE A 199 10.14 8.99 28.56
N THR A 200 10.07 10.27 28.19
CA THR A 200 8.87 11.12 28.34
C THR A 200 8.21 11.48 27.01
N SER A 201 8.87 11.19 25.88
CA SER A 201 8.39 11.58 24.55
C SER A 201 7.49 10.50 23.93
N PHE A 202 6.27 10.87 23.52
CA PHE A 202 5.31 9.92 22.94
C PHE A 202 4.53 10.50 21.76
N ARG A 203 4.66 9.83 20.61
CA ARG A 203 3.99 10.10 19.33
C ARG A 203 2.74 9.22 19.20
N GLY A 204 1.71 9.53 19.98
CA GLY A 204 0.41 8.86 19.97
C GLY A 204 -0.68 9.67 20.67
N THR A 205 -1.91 9.15 20.70
CA THR A 205 -3.08 9.84 21.26
C THR A 205 -3.04 9.90 22.79
N LYS A 206 -3.68 10.93 23.39
CA LYS A 206 -3.72 11.11 24.86
C LYS A 206 -4.37 9.94 25.63
N ALA A 207 -5.17 9.11 24.96
CA ALA A 207 -5.86 7.97 25.59
C ALA A 207 -4.98 6.73 25.79
N VAL A 208 -3.75 6.70 25.25
CA VAL A 208 -2.83 5.54 25.27
C VAL A 208 -1.48 5.93 25.90
N LYS A 209 -1.47 6.94 26.78
CA LYS A 209 -0.27 7.76 27.04
C LYS A 209 0.50 7.52 28.34
N ALA A 210 -0.04 6.78 29.31
CA ALA A 210 0.66 6.51 30.57
C ALA A 210 1.43 5.18 30.47
N ASN A 211 0.75 4.07 30.80
CA ASN A 211 1.28 2.71 30.90
C ASN A 211 2.23 2.37 29.75
N CYS A 212 1.83 2.60 28.50
CA CYS A 212 2.61 2.20 27.33
C CYS A 212 3.97 2.90 27.19
N ILE A 213 4.20 4.04 27.83
CA ILE A 213 5.52 4.69 27.91
C ILE A 213 6.32 4.08 29.06
N GLU A 214 5.69 3.87 30.21
CA GLU A 214 6.32 3.33 31.42
C GLU A 214 6.82 1.90 31.17
N GLU A 215 6.00 1.06 30.53
CA GLU A 215 6.39 -0.27 30.02
C GLU A 215 7.63 -0.24 29.11
N LEU A 216 7.86 0.84 28.35
CA LEU A 216 9.07 0.99 27.53
C LEU A 216 10.26 1.46 28.37
N ASP A 217 10.05 2.44 29.25
CA ASP A 217 11.09 2.96 30.14
C ASP A 217 11.62 1.86 31.07
N ASP A 218 10.74 0.99 31.57
CA ASP A 218 11.11 -0.21 32.34
C ASP A 218 11.89 -1.24 31.49
N VAL A 219 11.62 -1.33 30.19
CA VAL A 219 12.36 -2.19 29.24
C VAL A 219 13.71 -1.59 28.80
N VAL A 220 13.90 -0.27 28.86
CA VAL A 220 15.11 0.42 28.38
C VAL A 220 16.04 0.90 29.51
N HIS A 221 15.49 1.41 30.60
CA HIS A 221 16.24 1.96 31.75
C HIS A 221 16.07 1.16 33.05
N GLY A 222 15.13 0.21 33.11
CA GLY A 222 14.98 -0.71 34.23
C GLY A 222 16.17 -1.67 34.39
N ASP A 223 16.32 -2.16 35.62
CA ASP A 223 17.29 -3.18 36.06
C ASP A 223 16.76 -4.62 35.97
N GLU A 224 15.49 -4.77 35.58
CA GLU A 224 14.84 -6.05 35.34
C GLU A 224 15.20 -6.65 33.96
N CYS A 225 15.20 -7.97 33.86
CA CYS A 225 15.53 -8.69 32.63
C CYS A 225 14.65 -8.23 31.44
N ARG A 226 15.23 -7.55 30.44
CA ARG A 226 14.47 -6.96 29.32
C ARG A 226 13.56 -7.94 28.58
N ARG A 227 13.96 -9.21 28.47
CA ARG A 227 13.12 -10.29 27.88
C ARG A 227 11.88 -10.57 28.74
N TYR A 228 12.03 -10.58 30.06
CA TYR A 228 10.93 -10.75 31.00
C TYR A 228 10.01 -9.53 30.97
N SER A 229 10.52 -8.31 31.09
CA SER A 229 9.70 -7.08 31.00
C SER A 229 8.94 -6.98 29.68
N THR A 230 9.57 -7.36 28.55
CA THR A 230 8.91 -7.39 27.23
C THR A 230 7.80 -8.44 27.16
N THR A 231 8.06 -9.68 27.59
CA THR A 231 7.08 -10.78 27.53
C THR A 231 5.98 -10.66 28.58
N LEU A 232 6.25 -10.08 29.74
CA LEU A 232 5.26 -9.78 30.78
C LEU A 232 4.18 -8.81 30.28
N CYS A 233 4.56 -7.72 29.60
CA CYS A 233 3.61 -6.81 28.94
C CYS A 233 2.85 -7.51 27.81
N MET A 234 3.56 -8.22 26.93
CA MET A 234 3.01 -8.71 25.67
C MET A 234 2.18 -9.99 25.80
N ASP A 235 2.57 -10.89 26.70
CA ASP A 235 2.02 -12.23 26.85
C ASP A 235 1.27 -12.41 28.18
N GLY A 236 1.63 -11.65 29.22
CA GLY A 236 1.11 -11.81 30.59
C GLY A 236 2.02 -12.67 31.48
N VAL A 237 1.69 -12.73 32.77
CA VAL A 237 2.55 -13.35 33.81
C VAL A 237 2.82 -14.84 33.56
N ASP A 238 1.84 -15.59 33.08
CA ASP A 238 1.94 -17.05 32.87
C ASP A 238 2.85 -17.45 31.70
N LEU A 239 3.22 -16.48 30.86
CA LEU A 239 4.05 -16.65 29.65
C LEU A 239 5.32 -15.77 29.66
N ALA A 240 5.51 -14.96 30.70
CA ALA A 240 6.69 -14.13 30.87
C ALA A 240 7.94 -15.00 31.12
N VAL A 241 9.04 -14.71 30.42
CA VAL A 241 10.27 -15.52 30.49
C VAL A 241 11.53 -14.67 30.60
N ARG A 242 12.44 -15.07 31.48
CA ARG A 242 13.77 -14.46 31.69
C ARG A 242 14.79 -15.06 30.72
N CYS A 243 15.98 -14.45 30.65
CA CYS A 243 17.10 -15.00 29.89
C CYS A 243 17.62 -16.32 30.50
N THR A 244 17.58 -16.43 31.83
CA THR A 244 17.92 -17.66 32.60
C THR A 244 17.15 -18.89 32.14
N ASP A 245 15.89 -18.70 31.76
CA ASP A 245 14.95 -19.78 31.45
C ASP A 245 15.17 -20.35 30.05
N LYS A 246 16.14 -19.79 29.30
CA LYS A 246 16.51 -20.12 27.93
C LYS A 246 18.05 -20.14 27.82
N PRO A 247 18.76 -21.13 28.39
CA PRO A 247 20.23 -21.18 28.41
C PRO A 247 20.91 -21.39 27.04
N ARG A 248 20.15 -21.48 25.95
CA ARG A 248 20.63 -21.42 24.55
C ARG A 248 20.17 -20.16 23.81
N GLY A 249 19.52 -19.23 24.51
CA GLY A 249 19.08 -17.95 23.97
C GLY A 249 20.12 -16.87 24.23
N VAL A 250 20.16 -15.87 23.34
CA VAL A 250 21.01 -14.70 23.48
C VAL A 250 20.55 -13.92 24.72
N PRO A 251 21.44 -13.55 25.66
CA PRO A 251 21.06 -12.76 26.83
C PRO A 251 20.78 -11.29 26.46
N CYS A 252 20.06 -10.59 27.33
CA CYS A 252 20.10 -9.12 27.35
C CYS A 252 21.31 -8.65 28.16
N ASP A 253 21.75 -7.42 27.91
CA ASP A 253 22.77 -6.71 28.69
C ASP A 253 22.53 -6.71 30.21
N VAL A 254 21.29 -6.63 30.68
CA VAL A 254 20.96 -6.74 32.12
C VAL A 254 21.38 -8.10 32.69
N CYS A 255 21.18 -9.20 31.93
CA CYS A 255 21.56 -10.55 32.36
C CYS A 255 23.00 -10.95 31.99
N ALA A 256 23.66 -10.17 31.13
CA ALA A 256 25.04 -10.39 30.70
C ALA A 256 25.69 -9.06 30.27
N PRO A 257 26.01 -8.16 31.23
CA PRO A 257 26.56 -6.83 30.92
C PRO A 257 27.93 -6.93 30.25
N ASP A 258 28.68 -7.96 30.63
CA ASP A 258 29.98 -8.35 30.06
C ASP A 258 29.90 -9.16 28.76
N SER A 259 28.71 -9.32 28.17
CA SER A 259 28.57 -10.04 26.90
C SER A 259 29.39 -9.38 25.78
N PRO A 260 30.02 -10.15 24.87
CA PRO A 260 30.89 -9.59 23.83
C PRO A 260 30.19 -8.53 22.96
N MET A 261 28.89 -8.69 22.69
CA MET A 261 28.12 -7.70 21.93
C MET A 261 27.79 -6.43 22.73
N GLN A 262 27.54 -6.52 24.04
CA GLN A 262 27.31 -5.33 24.87
C GLN A 262 28.59 -4.50 24.99
N ARG A 263 29.73 -5.14 25.31
CA ARG A 263 31.04 -4.46 25.36
C ARG A 263 31.38 -3.80 24.02
N PHE A 264 31.24 -4.53 22.91
CA PHE A 264 31.42 -3.99 21.56
C PHE A 264 30.50 -2.78 21.28
N ALA A 265 29.25 -2.80 21.72
CA ALA A 265 28.33 -1.69 21.54
C ALA A 265 28.69 -0.46 22.38
N MET A 266 29.26 -0.64 23.59
CA MET A 266 29.78 0.46 24.42
C MET A 266 31.05 1.06 23.79
N GLU A 267 32.00 0.22 23.38
CA GLU A 267 33.23 0.66 22.71
C GLU A 267 32.94 1.41 21.40
N ALA A 268 31.94 0.95 20.63
CA ALA A 268 31.59 1.52 19.34
C ALA A 268 30.88 2.88 19.40
N ILE A 269 30.27 3.29 20.53
CA ILE A 269 29.65 4.64 20.65
C ILE A 269 30.65 5.76 20.95
N ASP A 270 31.78 5.43 21.60
CA ASP A 270 32.85 6.37 21.92
C ASP A 270 33.95 6.43 20.84
N ALA A 271 34.04 5.37 20.02
CA ALA A 271 35.01 5.26 18.94
C ALA A 271 35.10 6.54 18.06
N PRO A 272 36.33 6.98 17.70
CA PRO A 272 36.51 8.08 16.78
C PRO A 272 35.99 7.71 15.39
N LEU A 273 35.23 8.61 14.77
CA LEU A 273 34.86 8.47 13.36
C LEU A 273 36.10 8.73 12.51
N VAL A 274 36.82 7.65 12.17
CA VAL A 274 37.91 7.68 11.21
C VAL A 274 37.33 8.15 9.86
N THR A 275 37.69 9.37 9.47
CA THR A 275 37.55 9.83 8.09
C THR A 275 38.48 8.98 7.21
N PRO A 276 38.05 8.51 6.03
CA PRO A 276 38.97 7.96 5.05
C PRO A 276 40.11 8.98 4.82
N PRO A 277 41.37 8.55 4.69
CA PRO A 277 42.44 9.47 4.35
C PRO A 277 42.15 10.12 3.01
N GLU A 278 42.31 11.43 2.91
CA GLU A 278 42.25 12.14 1.63
C GLU A 278 43.45 11.68 0.80
N GLY A 279 43.17 10.85 -0.22
CA GLY A 279 44.18 10.15 -0.98
C GLY A 279 45.03 11.10 -1.83
N SER A 280 46.33 11.12 -1.56
CA SER A 280 47.34 11.88 -2.29
C SER A 280 47.35 11.58 -3.80
N ASP A 281 47.70 12.59 -4.59
CA ASP A 281 47.84 12.48 -6.05
C ASP A 281 48.74 11.31 -6.48
N SER A 282 48.20 10.45 -7.35
CA SER A 282 49.01 9.53 -8.16
C SER A 282 48.28 9.21 -9.48
N ASN A 283 48.94 9.46 -10.61
CA ASN A 283 48.37 9.25 -11.94
C ASN A 283 48.26 7.75 -12.27
N GLY A 284 47.03 7.23 -12.37
CA GLY A 284 46.75 5.88 -12.86
C GLY A 284 45.25 5.66 -12.99
N THR A 285 44.71 5.79 -14.20
CA THR A 285 43.25 5.94 -14.46
C THR A 285 42.45 4.64 -14.30
N PRO A 286 41.40 4.61 -13.46
CA PRO A 286 40.28 3.70 -13.57
C PRO A 286 39.04 4.43 -14.11
N SER A 287 38.13 3.72 -14.77
CA SER A 287 36.92 4.31 -15.35
C SER A 287 35.87 4.65 -14.28
N VAL A 288 35.58 5.94 -14.11
CA VAL A 288 34.51 6.42 -13.22
C VAL A 288 33.15 6.12 -13.83
N GLN A 289 32.37 5.26 -13.19
CA GLN A 289 30.91 5.22 -13.40
C GLN A 289 30.25 6.29 -12.53
N THR A 290 29.33 7.05 -13.12
CA THR A 290 28.78 8.27 -12.53
C THR A 290 27.70 7.99 -11.48
N ALA A 291 27.76 8.71 -10.36
CA ALA A 291 26.65 8.79 -9.41
C ALA A 291 25.45 9.53 -10.04
N PRO A 292 24.19 9.21 -9.67
CA PRO A 292 23.03 9.93 -10.16
C PRO A 292 23.02 11.39 -9.64
N PRO A 293 22.59 12.36 -10.47
CA PRO A 293 22.64 13.77 -10.11
C PRO A 293 21.62 14.15 -9.03
N ALA A 294 22.01 15.05 -8.12
CA ALA A 294 21.09 15.66 -7.16
C ALA A 294 20.14 16.63 -7.87
N PHE A 295 18.84 16.51 -7.61
CA PHE A 295 17.81 17.28 -8.30
C PHE A 295 17.58 18.64 -7.62
N THR A 296 18.18 19.70 -8.14
CA THR A 296 17.87 21.09 -7.75
C THR A 296 16.66 21.61 -8.54
N PRO A 297 15.65 22.23 -7.89
CA PRO A 297 14.56 22.88 -8.61
C PRO A 297 15.08 24.16 -9.30
N PRO A 298 14.70 24.44 -10.56
CA PRO A 298 15.17 25.62 -11.28
C PRO A 298 14.56 26.91 -10.68
N ALA A 299 15.41 27.92 -10.47
CA ALA A 299 14.95 29.24 -10.05
C ALA A 299 14.27 29.98 -11.22
N SER A 300 13.18 30.69 -10.94
CA SER A 300 12.44 31.48 -11.93
C SER A 300 13.21 32.74 -12.33
N ALA A 301 13.98 32.67 -13.42
CA ALA A 301 14.69 33.81 -13.98
C ALA A 301 13.71 34.80 -14.64
N SER A 302 13.51 35.97 -14.01
CA SER A 302 12.64 37.03 -14.54
C SER A 302 13.35 37.85 -15.62
N HIS A 303 12.83 37.81 -16.85
CA HIS A 303 13.23 38.76 -17.88
C HIS A 303 12.51 40.10 -17.70
N ARG A 304 13.30 41.18 -17.58
CA ARG A 304 12.81 42.56 -17.64
C ARG A 304 12.70 43.00 -19.10
N MET A 305 11.60 43.65 -19.45
CA MET A 305 11.56 44.65 -20.52
C MET A 305 10.97 45.94 -19.94
N ASN A 306 11.54 47.09 -20.32
CA ASN A 306 11.20 48.39 -19.77
C ASN A 306 10.18 49.13 -20.64
N ALA A 307 9.16 49.75 -20.04
CA ALA A 307 8.36 50.79 -20.68
C ALA A 307 7.77 51.81 -19.67
N ALA A 308 8.10 53.09 -19.90
CA ALA A 308 7.43 54.33 -19.49
C ALA A 308 6.42 54.37 -18.30
N VAL A 309 6.92 54.83 -17.15
CA VAL A 309 6.44 56.00 -16.37
C VAL A 309 4.98 56.49 -16.55
N ARG A 310 4.17 56.44 -15.48
CA ARG A 310 3.45 57.61 -14.86
C ARG A 310 2.83 57.27 -13.49
N GLN A 311 2.62 58.30 -12.67
CA GLN A 311 1.93 58.34 -11.35
C GLN A 311 0.91 59.50 -11.38
N PRO A 312 0.07 59.76 -10.34
CA PRO A 312 -0.32 58.99 -9.14
C PRO A 312 -1.86 58.76 -9.01
N ALA A 313 -2.34 58.34 -7.84
CA ALA A 313 -3.77 58.20 -7.46
C ALA A 313 -4.44 59.54 -7.06
N PRO A 314 -5.76 59.59 -6.74
CA PRO A 314 -6.25 59.18 -5.41
C PRO A 314 -7.66 58.50 -5.36
N ALA A 315 -8.12 58.19 -4.15
CA ALA A 315 -9.51 57.80 -3.77
C ALA A 315 -10.33 59.07 -3.35
N PRO A 316 -11.56 59.06 -2.75
CA PRO A 316 -12.26 57.96 -2.05
C PRO A 316 -13.83 57.87 -2.16
N ALA A 317 -14.36 56.82 -1.51
CA ALA A 317 -15.63 56.72 -0.74
C ALA A 317 -16.99 57.23 -1.27
N SER A 318 -18.01 56.35 -1.23
CA SER A 318 -19.30 56.60 -0.54
C SER A 318 -20.21 55.35 -0.54
N SER A 319 -21.24 55.36 0.30
CA SER A 319 -22.42 54.47 0.27
C SER A 319 -23.65 55.29 0.65
N PRO A 320 -24.86 54.95 0.16
CA PRO A 320 -25.84 54.38 1.10
C PRO A 320 -26.82 53.36 0.47
N ALA A 321 -27.69 52.81 1.32
CA ALA A 321 -28.94 52.11 0.98
C ALA A 321 -30.14 53.07 1.25
N PRO A 322 -31.45 52.70 1.31
CA PRO A 322 -32.07 51.36 1.23
C PRO A 322 -33.44 51.28 0.47
N MET A 323 -34.11 50.12 0.64
CA MET A 323 -35.57 49.86 0.62
C MET A 323 -36.25 49.16 -0.58
N HIS A 324 -37.17 48.28 -0.15
CA HIS A 324 -38.15 47.40 -0.80
C HIS A 324 -39.46 48.18 -1.15
N PRO A 325 -40.54 47.64 -1.81
CA PRO A 325 -41.12 46.32 -1.49
C PRO A 325 -41.98 45.53 -2.53
N THR A 326 -42.34 44.29 -2.11
CA THR A 326 -43.54 43.47 -2.48
C THR A 326 -43.72 43.03 -3.96
N GLN A 327 -44.46 41.96 -4.32
CA GLN A 327 -45.34 40.96 -3.66
C GLN A 327 -45.39 39.70 -4.61
N THR A 328 -45.71 38.43 -4.31
CA THR A 328 -45.85 37.51 -3.14
C THR A 328 -46.15 36.08 -3.71
N VAL A 329 -46.62 35.11 -2.89
CA VAL A 329 -47.38 33.88 -3.30
C VAL A 329 -46.51 32.69 -3.82
N PHE A 330 -46.52 31.47 -3.27
CA PHE A 330 -47.19 30.90 -2.08
C PHE A 330 -46.31 29.82 -1.36
N GLN A 331 -46.69 29.57 -0.10
CA GLN A 331 -46.52 28.43 0.83
C GLN A 331 -46.32 27.00 0.22
N ASP A 332 -45.81 25.96 0.92
CA ASP A 332 -45.31 25.83 2.31
C ASP A 332 -44.48 24.53 2.55
N SER A 333 -44.01 24.36 3.80
CA SER A 333 -43.65 23.11 4.54
C SER A 333 -42.17 22.67 4.62
N ASP A 334 -41.72 22.49 5.87
CA ASP A 334 -40.41 21.94 6.25
C ASP A 334 -40.36 20.41 6.16
N GLY A 335 -39.17 19.86 5.83
CA GLY A 335 -38.90 18.43 5.85
C GLY A 335 -37.40 18.13 5.93
N MET A 336 -36.92 17.69 7.09
CA MET A 336 -35.50 17.44 7.36
C MET A 336 -34.88 16.38 6.44
N TYR A 337 -33.76 16.73 5.78
CA TYR A 337 -32.71 15.76 5.42
C TYR A 337 -31.32 16.36 5.67
N ASP A 338 -30.46 15.56 6.32
CA ASP A 338 -29.12 15.93 6.79
C ASP A 338 -28.08 15.66 5.68
N ASP A 339 -27.36 16.70 5.26
CA ASP A 339 -26.43 16.68 4.12
C ASP A 339 -25.01 16.23 4.55
N SER A 340 -24.90 14.98 5.03
CA SER A 340 -23.68 14.43 5.64
C SER A 340 -23.20 13.07 5.09
N ILE A 341 -23.45 12.78 3.81
CA ILE A 341 -22.88 11.58 3.14
C ILE A 341 -21.36 11.72 2.99
N SER A 342 -20.64 11.23 4.00
CA SER A 342 -19.17 11.23 4.04
C SER A 342 -18.53 10.38 2.93
N GLN A 343 -17.39 10.82 2.42
CA GLN A 343 -16.71 10.17 1.29
C GLN A 343 -16.19 8.78 1.67
N ILE A 344 -16.64 7.76 0.93
CA ILE A 344 -16.18 6.37 1.03
C ILE A 344 -14.72 6.31 0.53
N THR A 345 -13.78 5.83 1.35
CA THR A 345 -12.39 5.66 0.91
C THR A 345 -12.25 4.40 0.04
N PRO A 346 -11.28 4.33 -0.89
CA PRO A 346 -11.11 3.17 -1.79
C PRO A 346 -10.95 1.83 -1.04
N SER A 347 -10.30 1.84 0.12
CA SER A 347 -10.20 0.70 1.03
C SER A 347 -11.55 0.22 1.61
N GLN A 348 -12.52 1.12 1.78
CA GLN A 348 -13.88 0.76 2.19
C GLN A 348 -14.68 0.19 1.01
N ALA A 349 -14.49 0.73 -0.20
CA ALA A 349 -15.11 0.19 -1.42
C ALA A 349 -14.65 -1.26 -1.71
N MET A 350 -13.35 -1.55 -1.57
CA MET A 350 -12.82 -2.91 -1.73
C MET A 350 -13.37 -3.92 -0.70
N ILE A 351 -13.75 -3.46 0.50
CA ILE A 351 -14.37 -4.33 1.52
C ILE A 351 -15.84 -4.62 1.16
N LEU A 352 -16.56 -3.61 0.67
CA LEU A 352 -17.96 -3.78 0.22
C LEU A 352 -18.05 -4.69 -1.01
N ASP A 353 -17.19 -4.50 -2.01
CA ASP A 353 -17.03 -5.38 -3.18
C ASP A 353 -16.69 -6.83 -2.78
N ALA A 354 -15.82 -7.03 -1.78
CA ALA A 354 -15.54 -8.36 -1.25
C ALA A 354 -16.75 -9.01 -0.56
N MET A 355 -17.60 -8.23 0.12
CA MET A 355 -18.83 -8.72 0.76
C MET A 355 -19.92 -9.04 -0.27
N GLU A 356 -20.09 -8.22 -1.30
CA GLU A 356 -21.12 -8.41 -2.33
C GLU A 356 -20.86 -9.66 -3.18
N ARG A 357 -19.59 -9.96 -3.48
CA ARG A 357 -19.15 -11.22 -4.14
C ARG A 357 -19.48 -12.48 -3.33
N ILE A 358 -19.55 -12.39 -1.99
CA ILE A 358 -19.90 -13.52 -1.11
C ILE A 358 -21.41 -13.80 -1.12
N HIS A 359 -22.24 -12.81 -1.47
CA HIS A 359 -23.70 -12.88 -1.33
C HIS A 359 -24.47 -13.11 -2.64
N ARG A 360 -23.79 -13.34 -3.78
CA ARG A 360 -24.47 -13.62 -5.06
C ARG A 360 -25.12 -15.01 -5.04
N PRO A 361 -26.45 -15.16 -5.21
CA PRO A 361 -27.09 -16.47 -5.22
C PRO A 361 -26.61 -17.33 -6.40
N ARG A 362 -26.34 -18.62 -6.17
CA ARG A 362 -26.24 -19.59 -7.26
C ARG A 362 -27.63 -19.82 -7.85
N ALA A 363 -27.73 -19.77 -9.18
CA ALA A 363 -28.94 -20.20 -9.89
C ALA A 363 -29.19 -21.70 -9.66
N SER A 364 -30.46 -22.11 -9.75
CA SER A 364 -30.96 -23.43 -9.33
C SER A 364 -30.89 -24.52 -10.42
N GLY A 365 -30.86 -25.77 -9.97
CA GLY A 365 -30.86 -27.00 -10.77
C GLY A 365 -29.73 -27.97 -10.38
N SER A 366 -29.97 -29.26 -10.11
CA SER A 366 -31.25 -30.00 -10.06
C SER A 366 -31.10 -31.32 -9.25
N GLU A 367 -32.04 -31.54 -8.33
CA GLU A 367 -32.66 -32.82 -7.89
C GLU A 367 -31.84 -34.10 -7.51
N SER A 368 -32.50 -34.95 -6.69
CA SER A 368 -32.16 -36.33 -6.27
C SER A 368 -30.92 -36.52 -5.35
N GLU A 369 -30.94 -37.42 -4.35
CA GLU A 369 -32.04 -37.97 -3.54
C GLU A 369 -31.47 -38.47 -2.18
N ASP A 370 -32.28 -38.54 -1.11
CA ASP A 370 -31.88 -39.05 0.22
C ASP A 370 -32.68 -40.30 0.59
N PRO A 371 -31.97 -41.44 0.73
CA PRO A 371 -32.38 -42.44 1.70
C PRO A 371 -31.18 -42.89 2.56
N PHE A 372 -31.14 -42.48 3.84
CA PHE A 372 -31.66 -43.34 4.93
C PHE A 372 -31.45 -42.73 6.32
N LYS A 373 -32.54 -42.53 7.07
CA LYS A 373 -32.52 -42.36 8.52
C LYS A 373 -32.53 -43.72 9.21
N PHE A 374 -31.73 -43.89 10.26
CA PHE A 374 -32.16 -44.49 11.54
C PHE A 374 -31.26 -43.98 12.67
N ALA A 375 -31.73 -44.05 13.92
CA ALA A 375 -31.14 -43.34 15.05
C ALA A 375 -30.82 -44.25 16.24
N SER A 376 -29.66 -44.03 16.87
CA SER A 376 -29.45 -44.22 18.31
C SER A 376 -28.07 -43.72 18.79
N GLN A 377 -28.04 -43.15 19.99
CA GLN A 377 -26.88 -43.00 20.89
C GLN A 377 -27.17 -43.84 22.16
N PRO A 378 -26.28 -43.99 23.17
CA PRO A 378 -24.92 -43.45 23.33
C PRO A 378 -23.83 -44.46 23.78
N SER A 379 -22.54 -44.14 23.56
CA SER A 379 -21.45 -44.39 24.53
C SER A 379 -20.09 -43.85 24.03
N VAL A 380 -19.25 -43.38 24.97
CA VAL A 380 -17.90 -42.77 24.78
C VAL A 380 -17.11 -43.04 26.09
N PRO A 381 -15.76 -43.16 26.14
CA PRO A 381 -14.73 -43.17 25.08
C PRO A 381 -13.84 -44.45 25.05
N THR A 382 -13.03 -44.60 24.00
CA THR A 382 -11.63 -45.08 24.17
C THR A 382 -10.73 -44.62 23.03
N SER A 383 -9.40 -44.60 23.28
CA SER A 383 -8.38 -44.13 22.34
C SER A 383 -8.31 -44.97 21.06
N SER A 384 -8.20 -44.31 19.90
CA SER A 384 -7.74 -44.93 18.64
C SER A 384 -7.11 -43.87 17.73
N ARG A 385 -5.90 -44.16 17.26
CA ARG A 385 -5.03 -43.21 16.55
C ARG A 385 -5.40 -43.19 15.06
N VAL A 386 -6.33 -42.31 14.66
CA VAL A 386 -6.76 -42.19 13.26
C VAL A 386 -5.58 -41.80 12.36
N GLN A 387 -5.28 -42.66 11.40
CA GLN A 387 -4.21 -42.49 10.43
C GLN A 387 -4.77 -41.73 9.21
N LEU A 388 -4.16 -40.60 8.84
CA LEU A 388 -4.63 -39.79 7.70
C LEU A 388 -4.41 -40.54 6.37
N PRO A 389 -5.33 -40.40 5.39
CA PRO A 389 -5.14 -40.97 4.05
C PRO A 389 -3.90 -40.40 3.35
N PRO A 390 -3.23 -41.16 2.47
CA PRO A 390 -2.16 -40.63 1.64
C PRO A 390 -2.72 -39.56 0.67
N PRO A 391 -1.95 -38.50 0.34
CA PRO A 391 -2.45 -37.44 -0.55
C PRO A 391 -2.74 -37.96 -1.95
N SER A 392 -3.98 -37.76 -2.42
CA SER A 392 -4.36 -38.01 -3.82
C SER A 392 -3.55 -37.10 -4.77
N SER A 393 -2.93 -37.67 -5.78
CA SER A 393 -2.07 -36.96 -6.73
C SER A 393 -2.86 -35.98 -7.62
N LEU A 394 -2.76 -34.69 -7.32
CA LEU A 394 -3.11 -33.59 -8.23
C LEU A 394 -1.86 -32.73 -8.47
N PRO A 395 -1.65 -32.16 -9.69
CA PRO A 395 -0.43 -31.41 -10.01
C PRO A 395 -0.22 -30.19 -9.09
N ASN A 396 0.87 -30.22 -8.31
CA ASN A 396 1.14 -29.24 -7.25
C ASN A 396 1.96 -28.04 -7.77
N ASP A 397 1.43 -27.33 -8.76
CA ASP A 397 2.11 -26.17 -9.31
C ASP A 397 1.87 -24.87 -8.51
N SER A 398 2.81 -23.93 -8.58
CA SER A 398 2.70 -22.53 -8.09
C SER A 398 2.79 -22.19 -6.58
N ARG A 399 3.50 -22.97 -5.73
CA ARG A 399 3.64 -22.66 -4.27
C ARG A 399 4.88 -21.87 -3.80
N THR A 400 5.91 -21.65 -4.63
CA THR A 400 7.14 -20.91 -4.20
C THR A 400 6.95 -19.39 -4.17
N PHE A 401 7.69 -18.70 -3.28
CA PHE A 401 7.72 -17.21 -3.25
C PHE A 401 8.22 -16.64 -4.58
N ALA A 402 9.29 -17.24 -5.15
CA ALA A 402 9.79 -16.88 -6.48
C ALA A 402 8.70 -16.93 -7.56
N SER A 403 7.85 -17.97 -7.57
CA SER A 403 6.75 -18.03 -8.55
C SER A 403 5.73 -16.89 -8.37
N ARG A 404 5.50 -16.42 -7.14
CA ARG A 404 4.62 -15.26 -6.87
C ARG A 404 5.29 -13.93 -7.25
N ALA A 405 6.58 -13.79 -6.96
CA ALA A 405 7.37 -12.62 -7.34
C ALA A 405 7.45 -12.48 -8.87
N ASN A 406 7.75 -13.57 -9.59
CA ASN A 406 7.75 -13.59 -11.05
C ASN A 406 6.37 -13.19 -11.59
N ARG A 407 5.27 -13.86 -11.20
CA ARG A 407 3.92 -13.48 -11.64
C ARG A 407 3.56 -12.02 -11.35
N ALA A 408 4.04 -11.44 -10.24
CA ALA A 408 3.83 -10.03 -9.91
C ALA A 408 4.67 -9.07 -10.79
N ASN A 409 5.90 -9.46 -11.12
CA ASN A 409 6.80 -8.73 -12.02
C ASN A 409 6.36 -8.83 -13.49
N ASP A 410 5.97 -10.02 -13.94
CA ASP A 410 5.37 -10.27 -15.25
C ASP A 410 4.12 -9.42 -15.40
N ALA A 411 3.22 -9.42 -14.40
CA ALA A 411 2.07 -8.54 -14.37
C ALA A 411 2.44 -7.04 -14.32
N ALA A 412 3.61 -6.64 -13.82
CA ALA A 412 4.08 -5.25 -13.83
C ALA A 412 4.58 -4.81 -15.21
N MET A 413 5.44 -5.62 -15.84
CA MET A 413 5.86 -5.42 -17.23
C MET A 413 4.67 -5.43 -18.19
N SER A 414 3.71 -6.34 -17.95
CA SER A 414 2.42 -6.45 -18.64
C SER A 414 1.56 -5.18 -18.52
N ARG A 415 1.64 -4.43 -17.40
CA ARG A 415 1.01 -3.09 -17.26
C ARG A 415 1.80 -2.02 -18.01
N LEU A 416 3.10 -1.89 -17.75
CA LEU A 416 3.96 -0.86 -18.36
C LEU A 416 3.88 -0.88 -19.89
N ALA A 417 3.91 -2.07 -20.50
CA ALA A 417 3.77 -2.24 -21.94
C ALA A 417 2.40 -1.78 -22.49
N ARG A 418 1.32 -1.92 -21.72
CA ARG A 418 -0.03 -1.44 -22.10
C ARG A 418 -0.16 0.06 -21.93
N THR A 419 0.34 0.62 -20.82
CA THR A 419 0.39 2.07 -20.61
C THR A 419 1.22 2.77 -21.68
N ALA A 420 2.37 2.19 -22.08
CA ALA A 420 3.18 2.70 -23.18
C ALA A 420 2.41 2.72 -24.52
N LYS A 421 1.68 1.64 -24.86
CA LYS A 421 0.82 1.60 -26.05
C LYS A 421 -0.31 2.62 -26.00
N LEU A 422 -1.00 2.75 -24.86
CA LEU A 422 -2.03 3.80 -24.69
C LEU A 422 -1.42 5.20 -24.84
N ASN A 423 -0.23 5.45 -24.30
CA ASN A 423 0.47 6.73 -24.46
C ASN A 423 0.78 7.03 -25.93
N LYS A 424 1.22 6.03 -26.71
CA LYS A 424 1.45 6.17 -28.15
C LYS A 424 0.14 6.46 -28.90
N TYR A 425 -0.83 5.56 -28.82
CA TYR A 425 -2.04 5.64 -29.65
C TYR A 425 -2.94 6.83 -29.29
N MET A 426 -3.14 7.13 -28.00
CA MET A 426 -4.08 8.18 -27.58
C MET A 426 -3.58 9.59 -27.91
N VAL A 427 -2.27 9.82 -28.06
CA VAL A 427 -1.76 11.12 -28.52
C VAL A 427 -2.21 11.40 -29.96
N VAL A 428 -2.09 10.42 -30.86
CA VAL A 428 -2.48 10.53 -32.27
C VAL A 428 -4.00 10.59 -32.44
N LEU A 429 -4.74 9.83 -31.63
CA LEU A 429 -6.21 9.74 -31.70
C LEU A 429 -6.95 10.94 -31.09
N LYS A 430 -6.24 11.91 -30.50
CA LYS A 430 -6.83 13.12 -29.92
C LYS A 430 -7.45 14.00 -31.01
N GLY A 431 -8.70 14.42 -30.82
CA GLY A 431 -9.44 15.28 -31.78
C GLY A 431 -9.95 14.56 -33.03
N HIS A 432 -9.92 13.22 -33.05
CA HIS A 432 -10.41 12.41 -34.16
C HIS A 432 -11.71 11.67 -33.81
N CYS A 433 -12.51 11.37 -34.82
CA CYS A 433 -13.76 10.62 -34.68
C CYS A 433 -13.52 9.14 -34.30
N PRO A 434 -14.03 8.66 -33.14
CA PRO A 434 -13.86 7.26 -32.74
C PRO A 434 -14.72 6.27 -33.56
N PHE A 435 -15.81 6.73 -34.17
CA PHE A 435 -16.65 5.89 -35.04
C PHE A 435 -15.93 5.56 -36.36
N HIS A 436 -15.49 6.58 -37.10
CA HIS A 436 -14.68 6.41 -38.30
C HIS A 436 -13.41 5.57 -38.05
N PHE A 437 -12.77 5.77 -36.89
CA PHE A 437 -11.63 4.96 -36.47
C PHE A 437 -12.00 3.48 -36.28
N GLY A 438 -12.99 3.17 -35.43
CA GLY A 438 -13.40 1.78 -35.13
C GLY A 438 -14.03 1.04 -36.32
N ARG A 439 -14.73 1.75 -37.22
CA ARG A 439 -15.33 1.15 -38.43
C ARG A 439 -14.36 0.94 -39.59
N SER A 440 -13.30 1.75 -39.70
CA SER A 440 -12.52 1.80 -40.96
C SER A 440 -11.01 2.03 -40.82
N ALA A 441 -10.49 2.16 -39.59
CA ALA A 441 -9.08 2.51 -39.34
C ALA A 441 -8.63 3.78 -40.12
N ARG A 442 -9.50 4.79 -40.13
CA ARG A 442 -9.25 6.12 -40.69
C ARG A 442 -9.32 7.18 -39.58
N LEU A 443 -8.47 8.19 -39.70
CA LEU A 443 -8.51 9.39 -38.86
C LEU A 443 -9.32 10.46 -39.59
N VAL A 444 -10.35 10.98 -38.93
CA VAL A 444 -11.22 12.06 -39.42
C VAL A 444 -11.32 13.07 -38.29
N LEU A 445 -11.01 14.35 -38.56
CA LEU A 445 -11.12 15.44 -37.60
C LEU A 445 -12.59 15.85 -37.47
N GLU A 446 -13.11 15.88 -36.24
CA GLU A 446 -14.46 16.37 -35.92
C GLU A 446 -14.37 17.27 -34.68
N ALA A 447 -15.08 18.40 -34.67
CA ALA A 447 -15.06 19.35 -33.57
C ALA A 447 -15.97 18.92 -32.40
N ASP A 448 -17.11 18.29 -32.73
CA ASP A 448 -18.12 17.84 -31.77
C ASP A 448 -18.59 16.42 -32.08
N ASP A 449 -18.66 15.61 -31.02
CA ASP A 449 -18.96 14.17 -30.97
C ASP A 449 -20.38 13.76 -31.45
N ILE A 450 -21.18 14.73 -31.91
CA ILE A 450 -22.65 14.64 -31.96
C ILE A 450 -23.18 14.50 -33.40
N ASP A 451 -22.53 15.12 -34.40
CA ASP A 451 -23.08 15.22 -35.76
C ASP A 451 -22.52 14.24 -36.79
N CYS A 452 -21.56 13.40 -36.38
CA CYS A 452 -20.91 12.40 -37.22
C CYS A 452 -21.91 11.54 -38.03
N PRO A 453 -21.79 11.45 -39.37
CA PRO A 453 -22.70 10.63 -40.18
C PRO A 453 -22.68 9.15 -39.80
N ASP A 454 -21.51 8.59 -39.48
CA ASP A 454 -21.36 7.20 -39.03
C ASP A 454 -21.97 6.96 -37.63
N ALA A 455 -22.06 8.00 -36.78
CA ALA A 455 -22.76 7.91 -35.50
C ALA A 455 -24.28 7.82 -35.67
N LYS A 456 -24.84 8.31 -36.79
CA LYS A 456 -26.30 8.17 -37.09
C LYS A 456 -26.69 6.74 -37.47
N ALA A 457 -25.72 5.85 -37.73
CA ALA A 457 -25.91 4.40 -37.84
C ALA A 457 -25.82 3.66 -36.49
N VAL A 458 -25.61 4.38 -35.38
CA VAL A 458 -25.56 3.86 -34.01
C VAL A 458 -26.67 4.53 -33.21
N SER A 459 -27.55 3.74 -32.58
CA SER A 459 -28.51 4.36 -31.66
C SER A 459 -27.77 4.94 -30.45
N MET A 460 -27.94 6.24 -30.21
CA MET A 460 -27.44 6.89 -29.00
C MET A 460 -28.01 6.23 -27.74
N GLU A 461 -29.20 5.65 -27.82
CA GLU A 461 -29.80 4.87 -26.74
C GLU A 461 -29.06 3.54 -26.50
N GLU A 462 -28.74 2.77 -27.56
CA GLU A 462 -27.88 1.57 -27.44
C GLU A 462 -26.52 1.93 -26.82
N TYR A 463 -25.88 3.02 -27.26
CA TYR A 463 -24.61 3.48 -26.69
C TYR A 463 -24.75 3.92 -25.22
N LEU A 464 -25.84 4.57 -24.83
CA LEU A 464 -26.10 4.94 -23.44
C LEU A 464 -26.40 3.71 -22.58
N VAL A 465 -27.08 2.68 -23.09
CA VAL A 465 -27.21 1.37 -22.42
C VAL A 465 -25.83 0.72 -22.25
N PHE A 466 -25.09 0.54 -23.35
CA PHE A 466 -23.72 0.00 -23.36
C PHE A 466 -22.83 0.69 -22.32
N LYS A 467 -22.81 2.03 -22.31
CA LYS A 467 -22.04 2.83 -21.35
C LYS A 467 -22.51 2.66 -19.88
N ARG A 468 -23.81 2.55 -19.63
CA ARG A 468 -24.38 2.36 -18.27
C ARG A 468 -24.08 0.98 -17.69
N MET A 469 -23.79 -0.03 -18.51
CA MET A 469 -23.48 -1.39 -18.06
C MET A 469 -22.00 -1.58 -17.65
N PHE A 470 -21.14 -0.58 -17.86
CA PHE A 470 -19.77 -0.56 -17.33
C PHE A 470 -19.75 -0.10 -15.87
N ASP A 471 -20.22 -0.97 -14.97
CA ASP A 471 -20.08 -0.79 -13.53
C ASP A 471 -18.65 -1.10 -13.09
N PHE A 472 -17.84 -0.06 -12.96
CA PHE A 472 -16.45 -0.13 -12.55
C PHE A 472 -16.26 0.46 -11.15
N ALA A 473 -15.52 -0.25 -10.29
CA ALA A 473 -15.22 0.21 -8.94
C ALA A 473 -14.63 1.65 -8.94
N PRO A 474 -15.00 2.53 -7.99
CA PRO A 474 -14.67 3.95 -8.07
C PRO A 474 -13.19 4.26 -8.30
N TYR A 475 -12.91 5.13 -9.28
CA TYR A 475 -11.57 5.57 -9.68
C TYR A 475 -10.66 4.45 -10.26
N THR A 476 -11.22 3.36 -10.78
CA THR A 476 -10.44 2.36 -11.55
C THR A 476 -10.18 2.83 -12.98
N TYR A 477 -11.25 3.06 -13.74
CA TYR A 477 -11.23 3.65 -15.09
C TYR A 477 -11.89 5.03 -15.10
N CYS A 478 -11.62 5.82 -16.11
CA CYS A 478 -12.36 7.05 -16.35
C CYS A 478 -13.74 6.72 -16.95
N PHE A 479 -14.82 6.97 -16.20
CA PHE A 479 -16.20 6.78 -16.67
C PHE A 479 -16.57 7.60 -17.92
N GLN A 480 -15.76 8.61 -18.28
CA GLN A 480 -15.91 9.28 -19.57
C GLN A 480 -15.28 8.45 -20.71
N CYS A 481 -14.03 7.99 -20.61
CA CYS A 481 -13.26 7.47 -21.77
C CYS A 481 -12.77 6.01 -21.70
N CYS A 482 -13.05 5.27 -20.62
CA CYS A 482 -12.53 3.93 -20.32
C CYS A 482 -11.00 3.81 -20.10
N LEU A 483 -10.22 4.91 -20.15
CA LEU A 483 -8.78 4.82 -19.83
C LEU A 483 -8.54 4.57 -18.33
N PRO A 484 -7.53 3.75 -17.96
CA PRO A 484 -7.23 3.41 -16.57
C PRO A 484 -6.61 4.56 -15.77
N GLN A 485 -6.77 4.54 -14.44
CA GLN A 485 -6.29 5.58 -13.52
C GLN A 485 -5.22 5.05 -12.53
N SER A 486 -4.25 5.86 -12.15
CA SER A 486 -3.08 5.41 -11.35
C SER A 486 -3.43 5.02 -9.91
N LYS A 487 -4.36 5.74 -9.28
CA LYS A 487 -4.37 5.89 -7.81
C LYS A 487 -5.00 4.74 -7.03
N ASN A 488 -5.90 3.94 -7.63
CA ASN A 488 -6.62 2.86 -6.94
C ASN A 488 -6.77 1.56 -7.77
N PHE A 489 -6.19 1.50 -8.97
CA PHE A 489 -6.51 0.47 -9.96
C PHE A 489 -5.41 -0.60 -10.08
N ASN A 490 -4.36 -0.27 -10.85
CA ASN A 490 -3.26 -1.16 -11.20
C ASN A 490 -1.87 -0.49 -11.01
N GLY A 491 -1.85 0.77 -10.57
CA GLY A 491 -0.63 1.56 -10.30
C GLY A 491 -0.12 2.39 -11.48
N GLU A 492 -0.66 2.19 -12.69
CA GLU A 492 -0.20 2.84 -13.92
C GLU A 492 -1.30 3.73 -14.55
N GLN A 493 -0.92 4.83 -15.18
CA GLN A 493 -1.88 5.76 -15.81
C GLN A 493 -1.33 6.31 -17.13
N PRO A 494 -2.15 6.38 -18.19
CA PRO A 494 -1.77 7.04 -19.42
C PRO A 494 -1.45 8.52 -19.19
N ALA A 495 -0.40 9.03 -19.84
CA ALA A 495 0.13 10.38 -19.67
C ALA A 495 -0.95 11.47 -19.84
N CYS A 496 -1.91 11.25 -20.75
CA CYS A 496 -3.05 12.15 -20.97
C CYS A 496 -4.06 12.24 -19.82
N HIS A 497 -3.88 11.46 -18.75
CA HIS A 497 -4.70 11.49 -17.53
C HIS A 497 -3.89 11.78 -16.25
N VAL A 498 -2.56 11.88 -16.34
CA VAL A 498 -1.72 12.30 -15.22
C VAL A 498 -2.07 13.75 -14.84
N GLY A 499 -2.36 13.99 -13.57
CA GLY A 499 -2.72 15.32 -13.06
C GLY A 499 -4.19 15.73 -13.23
N LEU A 500 -5.04 14.95 -13.91
CA LEU A 500 -6.49 15.23 -13.96
C LEU A 500 -7.14 14.94 -12.60
N ALA A 501 -7.24 15.97 -11.77
CA ALA A 501 -7.92 15.92 -10.48
C ALA A 501 -9.44 15.86 -10.69
N TYR A 502 -9.98 14.63 -10.81
CA TYR A 502 -11.40 14.36 -11.04
C TYR A 502 -12.34 14.98 -10.00
N LYS A 503 -12.81 16.19 -10.29
CA LYS A 503 -14.00 16.80 -9.66
C LYS A 503 -15.20 16.59 -10.59
N LYS A 504 -16.41 16.58 -10.01
CA LYS A 504 -17.67 16.57 -10.78
C LYS A 504 -17.68 17.81 -11.70
N GLY A 505 -17.62 17.60 -13.02
CA GLY A 505 -17.55 18.66 -14.03
C GLY A 505 -16.24 18.76 -14.83
N THR A 506 -15.17 18.05 -14.48
CA THR A 506 -13.95 18.03 -15.30
C THR A 506 -14.17 17.27 -16.61
N ALA A 507 -13.91 17.91 -17.75
CA ALA A 507 -14.03 17.30 -19.09
C ALA A 507 -12.80 16.43 -19.43
N CYS A 508 -13.04 15.21 -19.90
CA CYS A 508 -12.01 14.34 -20.45
C CYS A 508 -11.83 14.59 -21.96
N PRO A 509 -10.60 14.80 -22.47
CA PRO A 509 -10.34 15.03 -23.89
C PRO A 509 -10.52 13.79 -24.79
N PHE A 510 -11.05 12.68 -24.24
CA PHE A 510 -11.32 11.41 -24.95
C PHE A 510 -12.72 10.87 -24.61
N ALA A 511 -13.68 11.73 -24.31
CA ALA A 511 -15.01 11.34 -23.83
C ALA A 511 -15.70 10.31 -24.77
N GLY A 512 -15.89 9.09 -24.26
CA GLY A 512 -16.46 7.96 -24.98
C GLY A 512 -15.51 7.24 -25.95
N PHE A 513 -14.27 7.69 -26.16
CA PHE A 513 -13.45 7.25 -27.30
C PHE A 513 -13.29 5.73 -27.41
N ILE A 514 -12.76 5.06 -26.38
CA ILE A 514 -12.54 3.61 -26.37
C ILE A 514 -13.87 2.87 -26.54
N PHE A 515 -14.90 3.29 -25.79
CA PHE A 515 -16.24 2.70 -25.86
C PHE A 515 -16.82 2.77 -27.29
N LYS A 516 -16.82 3.96 -27.91
CA LYS A 516 -17.33 4.20 -29.27
C LYS A 516 -16.52 3.44 -30.32
N ALA A 517 -15.19 3.36 -30.18
CA ALA A 517 -14.33 2.62 -31.08
C ALA A 517 -14.59 1.10 -31.04
N VAL A 518 -14.61 0.50 -29.84
CA VAL A 518 -14.89 -0.94 -29.66
C VAL A 518 -16.32 -1.30 -30.08
N TYR A 519 -17.29 -0.44 -29.77
CA TYR A 519 -18.67 -0.60 -30.24
C TYR A 519 -18.78 -0.56 -31.78
N SER A 520 -18.04 0.36 -32.42
CA SER A 520 -17.99 0.47 -33.88
C SER A 520 -17.35 -0.76 -34.54
N MET A 521 -16.27 -1.29 -33.94
CA MET A 521 -15.65 -2.56 -34.35
C MET A 521 -16.62 -3.75 -34.24
N TRP A 522 -17.56 -3.72 -33.28
CA TRP A 522 -18.55 -4.80 -33.09
C TRP A 522 -19.73 -4.73 -34.07
N LYS A 523 -20.22 -3.53 -34.39
CA LYS A 523 -21.25 -3.33 -35.43
C LYS A 523 -20.70 -3.65 -36.83
N GLU A 524 -19.41 -3.43 -37.06
CA GLU A 524 -18.73 -3.73 -38.32
C GLU A 524 -18.38 -5.23 -38.46
N GLU A 525 -19.08 -5.97 -39.31
CA GLU A 525 -19.01 -7.45 -39.36
C GLU A 525 -17.58 -7.98 -39.53
N LYS A 526 -16.78 -7.31 -40.37
CA LYS A 526 -15.38 -7.66 -40.62
C LYS A 526 -14.55 -7.62 -39.33
N PHE A 527 -14.70 -6.57 -38.53
CA PHE A 527 -13.92 -6.41 -37.30
C PHE A 527 -14.51 -7.24 -36.15
N ARG A 528 -15.83 -7.42 -36.09
CA ARG A 528 -16.47 -8.40 -35.19
C ARG A 528 -15.91 -9.80 -35.38
N LYS A 529 -15.89 -10.32 -36.62
CA LYS A 529 -15.37 -11.65 -36.93
C LYS A 529 -13.90 -11.82 -36.53
N LEU A 530 -13.07 -10.79 -36.72
CA LEU A 530 -11.66 -10.80 -36.31
C LEU A 530 -11.51 -10.72 -34.78
N LEU A 531 -12.30 -9.88 -34.09
CA LEU A 531 -12.25 -9.73 -32.64
C LEU A 531 -12.65 -11.03 -31.93
N VAL A 532 -13.74 -11.67 -32.36
CA VAL A 532 -14.19 -12.96 -31.78
C VAL A 532 -13.15 -14.06 -32.02
N ARG A 533 -12.53 -14.10 -33.20
CA ARG A 533 -11.48 -15.08 -33.54
C ARG A 533 -10.20 -14.89 -32.70
N ASP A 534 -9.75 -13.65 -32.52
CA ASP A 534 -8.43 -13.36 -31.92
C ASP A 534 -8.46 -13.13 -30.41
N MET A 535 -9.62 -12.79 -29.84
CA MET A 535 -9.77 -12.37 -28.43
C MET A 535 -10.90 -13.12 -27.68
N GLY A 536 -11.75 -13.87 -28.38
CA GLY A 536 -12.96 -14.51 -27.85
C GLY A 536 -12.79 -15.93 -27.29
N GLU A 537 -11.58 -16.36 -26.93
CA GLU A 537 -11.32 -17.72 -26.44
C GLU A 537 -12.23 -18.07 -25.24
N GLY A 538 -13.04 -19.12 -25.39
CA GLY A 538 -14.01 -19.58 -24.39
C GLY A 538 -15.28 -18.73 -24.24
N ALA A 539 -15.38 -17.58 -24.89
CA ALA A 539 -16.54 -16.70 -24.81
C ALA A 539 -17.52 -16.92 -25.98
N LYS A 540 -18.79 -17.14 -25.67
CA LYS A 540 -19.86 -16.94 -26.67
C LYS A 540 -19.99 -15.43 -26.89
N LEU A 541 -19.66 -14.98 -28.10
CA LEU A 541 -19.75 -13.60 -28.53
C LEU A 541 -20.61 -13.54 -29.80
N SER A 542 -21.92 -13.57 -29.59
CA SER A 542 -22.96 -13.51 -30.64
C SER A 542 -23.91 -12.31 -30.46
N THR A 543 -24.22 -11.92 -29.21
CA THR A 543 -25.08 -10.77 -28.90
C THR A 543 -24.30 -9.55 -28.39
N LEU A 544 -24.95 -8.38 -28.33
CA LEU A 544 -24.36 -7.19 -27.73
C LEU A 544 -24.18 -7.35 -26.20
N ASP A 545 -25.12 -8.03 -25.53
CA ASP A 545 -25.04 -8.28 -24.08
C ASP A 545 -23.89 -9.23 -23.73
N GLU A 546 -23.64 -10.24 -24.57
CA GLU A 546 -22.48 -11.13 -24.47
C GLU A 546 -21.16 -10.35 -24.63
N LEU A 547 -21.07 -9.41 -25.59
CA LEU A 547 -19.92 -8.52 -25.70
C LEU A 547 -19.74 -7.69 -24.43
N ILE A 548 -20.81 -7.10 -23.88
CA ILE A 548 -20.72 -6.27 -22.67
C ILE A 548 -20.24 -7.12 -21.48
N ALA A 549 -20.85 -8.29 -21.26
CA ALA A 549 -20.49 -9.22 -20.20
C ALA A 549 -19.06 -9.75 -20.31
N TRP A 550 -18.47 -9.78 -21.51
CA TRP A 550 -17.06 -10.07 -21.76
C TRP A 550 -16.16 -8.84 -21.54
N ALA A 551 -16.56 -7.68 -22.05
CA ALA A 551 -15.77 -6.45 -22.10
C ALA A 551 -15.50 -5.84 -20.71
N VAL A 552 -16.35 -6.08 -19.72
CA VAL A 552 -16.15 -5.68 -18.32
C VAL A 552 -15.14 -6.55 -17.55
N GLN A 553 -14.79 -7.73 -18.06
CA GLN A 553 -13.96 -8.70 -17.31
C GLN A 553 -12.49 -8.26 -17.26
N GLU A 554 -11.87 -8.36 -16.08
CA GLU A 554 -10.47 -8.02 -15.83
C GLU A 554 -9.58 -9.23 -15.67
N HIS A 555 -8.37 -9.13 -16.20
CA HIS A 555 -7.38 -10.20 -16.20
C HIS A 555 -6.14 -9.82 -15.36
N ALA A 556 -5.86 -10.55 -14.29
CA ALA A 556 -4.80 -10.20 -13.33
C ALA A 556 -3.40 -10.26 -13.96
N GLU A 557 -3.16 -11.30 -14.75
CA GLU A 557 -1.99 -11.56 -15.60
C GLU A 557 -1.81 -10.53 -16.72
N ARG A 558 -2.92 -9.94 -17.22
CA ARG A 558 -2.91 -8.79 -18.15
C ARG A 558 -2.77 -7.45 -17.43
N GLY A 559 -2.49 -7.45 -16.12
CA GLY A 559 -2.28 -6.22 -15.34
C GLY A 559 -3.56 -5.53 -14.89
N ARG A 560 -4.64 -6.30 -14.68
CA ARG A 560 -6.02 -5.87 -14.37
C ARG A 560 -6.75 -5.11 -15.48
N TYR A 561 -6.18 -4.98 -16.67
CA TYR A 561 -6.89 -4.38 -17.81
C TYR A 561 -8.16 -5.17 -18.14
N ASN A 562 -9.27 -4.44 -18.33
CA ASN A 562 -10.51 -5.01 -18.82
C ASN A 562 -10.45 -5.35 -20.31
N ASN A 563 -11.28 -6.30 -20.75
CA ASN A 563 -11.30 -6.75 -22.15
C ASN A 563 -11.74 -5.67 -23.16
N CYS A 564 -12.45 -4.61 -22.75
CA CYS A 564 -12.73 -3.45 -23.61
C CYS A 564 -11.43 -2.71 -24.01
N VAL A 565 -10.54 -2.44 -23.05
CA VAL A 565 -9.24 -1.80 -23.31
C VAL A 565 -8.28 -2.76 -24.04
N GLU A 566 -8.33 -4.07 -23.73
CA GLU A 566 -7.55 -5.07 -24.48
C GLU A 566 -8.00 -5.17 -25.95
N ALA A 567 -9.31 -5.15 -26.24
CA ALA A 567 -9.85 -5.14 -27.61
C ALA A 567 -9.38 -3.91 -28.39
N PHE A 568 -9.40 -2.73 -27.75
CA PHE A 568 -8.88 -1.49 -28.34
C PHE A 568 -7.37 -1.58 -28.62
N LEU A 569 -6.57 -2.09 -27.67
CA LEU A 569 -5.13 -2.27 -27.85
C LEU A 569 -4.78 -3.32 -28.92
N TRP A 570 -5.58 -4.39 -29.05
CA TRP A 570 -5.49 -5.37 -30.14
C TRP A 570 -5.78 -4.73 -31.51
N PHE A 571 -6.81 -3.90 -31.60
CA PHE A 571 -7.20 -3.21 -32.84
C PHE A 571 -6.14 -2.22 -33.30
N CYS A 572 -5.67 -1.34 -32.41
CA CYS A 572 -4.55 -0.43 -32.70
C CYS A 572 -3.29 -1.20 -33.09
N GLY A 573 -2.96 -2.30 -32.40
CA GLY A 573 -1.83 -3.15 -32.75
C GLY A 573 -1.95 -3.87 -34.11
N ASN A 574 -3.17 -4.18 -34.56
CA ASN A 574 -3.42 -4.68 -35.91
C ASN A 574 -3.23 -3.59 -36.98
N ILE A 575 -3.71 -2.37 -36.72
CA ILE A 575 -3.49 -1.22 -37.60
C ILE A 575 -1.99 -0.90 -37.71
N GLU A 576 -1.27 -0.88 -36.58
CA GLU A 576 0.17 -0.64 -36.51
C GLU A 576 0.97 -1.70 -37.30
N ARG A 577 0.62 -2.99 -37.18
CA ARG A 577 1.22 -4.06 -37.98
C ARG A 577 0.97 -3.90 -39.49
N ALA A 578 -0.22 -3.45 -39.89
CA ALA A 578 -0.56 -3.24 -41.30
C ALA A 578 -0.03 -1.91 -41.87
N LYS A 579 0.22 -0.91 -41.01
CA LYS A 579 0.64 0.45 -41.34
C LYS A 579 1.55 0.99 -40.22
N PRO A 580 2.86 0.69 -40.20
CA PRO A 580 3.76 1.07 -39.10
C PRO A 580 3.80 2.58 -38.80
N GLN A 581 3.61 3.41 -39.83
CA GLN A 581 3.60 4.87 -39.73
C GLN A 581 2.25 5.47 -39.26
N PHE A 582 1.22 4.66 -38.97
CA PHE A 582 -0.12 5.17 -38.63
C PHE A 582 -0.19 5.83 -37.23
N PHE A 583 0.72 5.44 -36.33
CA PHE A 583 0.83 6.00 -34.98
C PHE A 583 2.25 6.52 -34.68
N ALA A 584 3.02 6.87 -35.71
CA ALA A 584 4.40 7.34 -35.61
C ALA A 584 4.46 8.86 -35.37
#